data_AF-A0A238L8R7-F1
#
_entry.id   AF-A0A238L8R7-F1
#
_cell.length_a   1.000
_cell.length_b   1.000
_cell.length_c   1.000
_cell.angle_alpha   90.00
_cell.angle_beta   90.00
_cell.angle_gamma   90.00
#
_symmetry.space_group_name_H-M   'P 1'
#
loop_
_entity.id
_entity.type
_entity.pdbx_description
1 polymer ?
#
loop_
_entity_poly.entity_id
_entity_poly.type
_entity_poly.pdbx_seq_one_letter_code
_entity_poly.pdbx_strand_id
1 'polypeptide(L)' 'MLNRLLDGFEGKLTTSKYAKIEKCSQDTAYRDILDLIDLGALEKDEAGGRSTSYSLTAT' A
#
# COMPACT_ATOMS: atom_id res chain seq x y z
N MET A 1 -0.68 6.31 7.36
CA MET A 1 0.13 5.77 6.24
C MET A 1 0.33 6.74 5.07
N LEU A 2 -0.73 7.29 4.46
CA LEU A 2 -0.65 8.12 3.24
C LEU A 2 0.37 9.28 3.28
N ASN A 3 0.42 10.05 4.37
CA ASN A 3 1.40 11.14 4.50
C ASN A 3 2.84 10.64 4.31
N ARG A 4 3.17 9.46 4.85
CA ARG A 4 4.50 8.86 4.68
C ARG A 4 4.78 8.43 3.24
N LEU A 5 3.75 8.07 2.46
CA LEU A 5 3.89 7.76 1.04
C LEU A 5 4.16 9.03 0.23
N LEU A 6 3.49 10.13 0.57
CA LEU A 6 3.66 11.44 -0.06
C LEU A 6 4.99 12.11 0.30
N ASP A 7 5.53 11.86 1.49
CA ASP A 7 6.80 12.42 1.99
C ASP A 7 8.07 11.78 1.36
N GLY A 8 7.92 10.92 0.34
CA GLY A 8 9.04 10.26 -0.33
C GLY A 8 9.30 8.85 0.17
N PHE A 9 8.28 7.98 0.12
CA PHE A 9 8.45 6.58 0.46
C PHE A 9 9.33 5.85 -0.56
N GLU A 10 10.47 5.35 -0.11
CA GLU A 10 11.36 4.56 -0.95
C GLU A 10 10.94 3.08 -1.03
N GLY A 11 10.81 2.61 -2.26
CA GLY A 11 10.48 1.23 -2.62
C GLY A 11 8.98 0.93 -2.68
N LYS A 12 8.67 -0.35 -2.93
CA LYS A 12 7.29 -0.82 -3.12
C LYS A 12 6.52 -0.90 -1.81
N LEU A 13 5.27 -0.45 -1.78
CA LEU A 13 4.38 -0.69 -0.65
C LEU A 13 3.82 -2.10 -0.74
N THR A 14 3.89 -2.85 0.36
CA THR A 14 3.27 -4.18 0.48
C THR A 14 2.41 -4.20 1.73
N THR A 15 1.45 -5.12 1.81
CA THR A 15 0.59 -5.31 2.99
C THR A 15 1.41 -5.56 4.26
N SER A 16 2.50 -6.33 4.18
CA SER A 16 3.39 -6.57 5.32
C SER A 16 4.18 -5.34 5.74
N LYS A 17 4.57 -4.46 4.81
CA LYS A 17 5.24 -3.19 5.12
C LYS A 17 4.25 -2.20 5.75
N TYR A 18 3.03 -2.12 5.23
CA TYR A 18 1.93 -1.34 5.82
C TYR A 18 1.65 -1.77 7.27
N ALA A 19 1.42 -3.07 7.48
CA ALA A 19 1.13 -3.63 8.80
C ALA A 19 2.21 -3.31 9.84
N LYS A 20 3.50 -3.35 9.45
CA LYS A 20 4.61 -2.98 10.34
C LYS A 20 4.65 -1.50 10.70
N ILE A 21 4.30 -0.61 9.76
CA ILE A 21 4.33 0.84 9.97
C ILE A 21 3.17 1.29 10.85
N GLU A 22 1.95 0.82 10.55
CA GLU A 22 0.72 1.14 11.29
C GLU A 22 0.52 0.28 12.54
N LYS A 23 1.42 -0.70 12.78
CA LYS A 23 1.38 -1.63 13.92
C LYS A 23 0.05 -2.39 14.02
N CYS A 24 -0.47 -2.84 12.88
CA CYS A 24 -1.69 -3.63 12.77
C CYS A 24 -1.41 -5.03 12.18
N SER A 25 -2.43 -5.90 12.15
CA SER A 25 -2.32 -7.20 11.48
C SER A 25 -2.26 -7.04 9.96
N GLN A 26 -1.82 -8.08 9.26
CA GLN A 26 -1.86 -8.09 7.79
C GLN A 26 -3.30 -8.02 7.25
N ASP A 27 -4.26 -8.65 7.93
CA ASP A 27 -5.68 -8.58 7.55
C ASP A 27 -6.24 -7.17 7.64
N THR A 28 -5.93 -6.44 8.72
CA THR A 28 -6.34 -5.03 8.86
C THR A 28 -5.65 -4.18 7.79
N ALA A 29 -4.33 -4.32 7.63
CA ALA A 29 -3.59 -3.60 6.61
C ALA A 29 -4.11 -3.86 5.18
N TYR A 30 -4.54 -5.09 4.90
CA TYR A 30 -5.07 -5.44 3.58
C TYR A 30 -6.41 -4.75 3.32
N ARG A 31 -7.31 -4.72 4.30
CA ARG A 31 -8.59 -3.98 4.20
C ARG A 31 -8.36 -2.50 3.99
N ASP A 32 -7.48 -1.88 4.79
CA ASP A 32 -7.13 -0.47 4.62
C ASP A 32 -6.60 -0.19 3.21
N ILE A 33 -5.76 -1.08 2.66
CA ILE A 33 -5.24 -0.93 1.30
C ILE A 33 -6.35 -1.05 0.25
N LEU A 34 -7.30 -1.98 0.41
CA LEU A 34 -8.44 -2.08 -0.50
C LEU A 34 -9.30 -0.82 -0.47
N ASP A 35 -9.59 -0.29 0.72
CA ASP A 35 -10.34 0.96 0.87
C ASP A 35 -9.61 2.13 0.17
N LEU A 36 -8.27 2.19 0.29
CA LEU A 36 -7.45 3.18 -0.39
C LEU A 36 -7.42 3.02 -1.91
N ILE A 37 -7.54 1.80 -2.43
CA ILE A 37 -7.70 1.54 -3.86
C ILE A 37 -9.08 1.99 -4.34
N ASP A 38 -10.13 1.66 -3.60
CA ASP A 38 -11.50 2.06 -3.92
C ASP A 38 -11.67 3.59 -3.91
N LEU A 39 -10.92 4.29 -3.04
CA LEU A 39 -10.82 5.75 -3.00
C LEU A 39 -9.94 6.34 -4.12
N GLY A 40 -9.29 5.50 -4.92
CA GLY A 40 -8.37 5.91 -5.99
C GLY A 40 -7.02 6.46 -5.50
N ALA A 41 -6.71 6.33 -4.21
CA ALA A 41 -5.46 6.82 -3.62
C ALA A 41 -4.29 5.87 -3.84
N LEU A 42 -4.56 4.57 -3.98
CA LEU A 42 -3.58 3.55 -4.31
C LEU A 42 -4.00 2.76 -5.54
N GLU A 43 -3.02 2.24 -6.25
CA GLU A 43 -3.23 1.23 -7.28
C GLU A 43 -2.38 -0.01 -7.00
N LYS A 44 -2.85 -1.16 -7.45
CA LYS A 44 -2.08 -2.41 -7.39
C LYS A 44 -1.11 -2.44 -8.56
N ASP A 45 0.18 -2.59 -8.28
CA ASP A 45 1.20 -2.67 -9.32
C ASP A 45 1.03 -3.95 -10.14
N GLU A 46 1.29 -3.85 -11.45
CA GLU A 46 1.49 -5.03 -12.29
C GLU A 46 2.80 -5.72 -11.89
N ALA A 47 2.70 -6.87 -11.21
CA ALA A 47 3.86 -7.63 -10.78
C ALA A 47 3.85 -9.03 -11.38
N GLY A 48 4.89 -9.39 -12.14
CA GLY A 48 5.11 -10.74 -12.70
C GLY A 48 5.68 -11.77 -11.71
N GLY A 49 5.66 -11.49 -10.40
CA GLY A 49 6.24 -12.35 -9.35
C GLY A 49 5.24 -12.70 -8.24
N ARG A 50 5.70 -13.39 -7.18
CA ARG A 50 4.83 -13.84 -6.07
C ARG A 50 4.41 -12.74 -5.09
N SER A 51 5.01 -11.56 -5.18
CA SER A 51 4.76 -10.46 -4.24
C SER A 51 3.84 -9.42 -4.88
N THR A 52 2.74 -9.12 -4.20
CA THR A 52 1.86 -8.00 -4.55
C THR A 52 2.41 -6.70 -3.95
N SER A 53 2.46 -5.65 -4.76
CA SER A 53 2.80 -4.30 -4.31
C SER A 53 1.77 -3.29 -4.77
N TYR A 54 1.80 -2.12 -4.13
CA TYR A 54 0.90 -1.01 -4.35
C TYR A 54 1.72 0.27 -4.50
N SER A 55 1.20 1.20 -5.30
CA SER A 55 1.77 2.53 -5.53
C SER A 55 0.71 3.60 -5.36
N LEU A 56 1.12 4.86 -5.13
CA LEU A 56 0.21 5.99 -5.20
C LEU A 56 -0.26 6.14 -6.65
N THR A 57 -1.57 6.25 -6.85
CA THR A 57 -2.13 6.58 -8.16
C THR A 57 -1.61 7.95 -8.57
N ALA A 58 -0.97 8.07 -9.73
CA ALA A 58 -0.60 9.37 -10.27
C ALA A 58 -1.87 10.10 -10.73
N THR A 59 -2.10 11.31 -10.23
CA THR A 59 -3.15 12.22 -10.70
C THR A 59 -2.90 12.66 -12.14
#